data_AF-A0A1F9N5Y2-F1
#
_entry.id   AF-A0A1F9N5Y2-F1
#
_cell.length_a   1.000
_cell.length_b   1.000
_cell.length_c   1.000
_cell.angle_alpha   90.00
_cell.angle_beta   90.00
_cell.angle_gamma   90.00
#
_symmetry.space_group_name_H-M   'P 1'
#
loop_
_entity.id
_entity.type
_entity.pdbx_description
1 polymer ?
#
loop_
_entity_poly.entity_id
_entity_poly.type
_entity_poly.pdbx_seq_one_letter_code
_entity_poly.pdbx_strand_id
1 'polypeptide(L)' 'MHEEATMRGLITARHLVTNGTTIIQEFGLPAYMQCIAACLFSRRQITFLEVIMRLRHARA' A
#
# COMPACT_ATOMS: atom_id res chain seq x y z
N MET A 1 -23.94 -1.88 -15.62
CA MET A 1 -23.31 -2.61 -14.49
C MET A 1 -22.00 -1.92 -14.21
N HIS A 2 -22.00 -0.89 -13.35
CA HIS A 2 -20.74 -0.36 -12.82
C HIS A 2 -20.29 -1.37 -11.80
N GLU A 3 -19.37 -2.24 -12.21
CA GLU A 3 -18.59 -3.04 -11.27
C GLU A 3 -17.83 -2.01 -10.44
N GLU A 4 -18.39 -1.67 -9.28
CA GLU A 4 -17.65 -1.06 -8.20
C GLU A 4 -16.55 -2.05 -7.92
N ALA A 5 -15.41 -1.83 -8.58
CA ALA A 5 -14.17 -2.54 -8.40
C ALA A 5 -13.89 -2.41 -6.91
N THR A 6 -14.41 -3.38 -6.17
CA THR A 6 -14.24 -3.50 -4.74
C THR A 6 -12.75 -3.63 -4.64
N MET A 7 -12.10 -2.51 -4.31
CA MET A 7 -10.67 -2.39 -4.26
C MET A 7 -10.30 -3.32 -3.11
N ARG A 8 -10.14 -4.60 -3.43
CA ARG A 8 -9.52 -5.60 -2.57
C ARG A 8 -8.10 -5.12 -2.52
N GLY A 9 -7.84 -4.08 -1.72
CA GLY A 9 -6.64 -3.27 -1.69
C GLY A 9 -5.47 -4.02 -1.10
N LEU A 10 -5.44 -5.33 -1.28
CA LEU A 10 -4.33 -6.21 -1.07
C LEU A 10 -3.15 -5.68 -1.86
N ILE A 11 -2.15 -5.22 -1.10
CA ILE A 11 -0.86 -4.92 -1.67
C ILE A 11 -0.29 -6.24 -2.17
N THR A 12 -0.11 -6.34 -3.49
CA THR A 12 0.68 -7.40 -4.09
C THR A 12 1.99 -6.80 -4.58
N ALA A 13 3.06 -7.61 -4.59
CA ALA A 13 4.37 -7.18 -5.09
C ALA A 13 4.27 -6.61 -6.53
N ARG A 14 3.41 -7.19 -7.37
CA ARG A 14 3.13 -6.69 -8.72
C ARG A 14 2.54 -5.27 -8.70
N HIS A 15 1.57 -4.99 -7.82
CA HIS A 15 1.02 -3.65 -7.69
C HIS A 15 2.06 -2.62 -7.23
N LEU A 16 2.99 -3.01 -6.34
CA LEU A 16 4.05 -2.13 -5.89
C LEU A 16 5.07 -1.81 -6.98
N VAL A 17 5.35 -2.75 -7.87
CA VAL A 17 6.27 -2.49 -9.00
C VAL A 17 5.56 -1.65 -10.06
N THR A 18 4.31 -1.96 -10.41
CA THR A 18 3.57 -1.24 -11.46
C THR A 18 3.17 0.18 -11.05
N ASN A 19 2.79 0.40 -9.79
CA ASN A 19 2.30 1.70 -9.30
C ASN A 19 3.26 2.38 -8.32
N GLY A 20 4.49 1.88 -8.19
CA GLY A 20 5.42 2.37 -7.18
C GLY A 20 5.76 3.84 -7.32
N THR A 21 5.90 4.33 -8.55
CA THR A 21 6.12 5.75 -8.85
C THR A 21 4.97 6.63 -8.35
N THR A 22 3.73 6.26 -8.64
CA THR A 22 2.52 6.97 -8.16
C THR A 22 2.46 6.98 -6.64
N ILE A 23 2.76 5.85 -5.98
CA ILE A 23 2.75 5.75 -4.52
C ILE A 23 3.81 6.69 -3.90
N ILE A 24 5.01 6.73 -4.49
CA ILE A 24 6.09 7.60 -4.02
C ILE A 24 5.73 9.08 -4.20
N GLN A 25 5.11 9.45 -5.32
CA GLN A 25 4.73 10.84 -5.58
C GLN A 25 3.60 11.31 -4.66
N GLU A 26 2.58 10.48 -4.44
CA GLU A 26 1.39 10.87 -3.66
C GLU A 26 1.60 10.75 -2.14
N PHE A 27 2.31 9.71 -1.68
CA PHE A 27 2.42 9.38 -0.25
C PHE A 27 3.87 9.43 0.29
N GLY A 28 4.84 9.58 -0.61
CA GLY A 28 6.26 9.63 -0.28
C GLY A 28 6.95 8.26 -0.30
N LEU A 29 8.27 8.31 -0.45
CA LEU A 29 9.14 7.14 -0.37
C LEU A 29 8.97 6.31 0.92
N PRO A 30 8.75 6.89 2.12
CA PRO A 30 8.54 6.12 3.34
C PRO A 30 7.31 5.22 3.27
N ALA A 31 6.24 5.69 2.60
CA ALA A 31 5.02 4.92 2.44
C ALA A 31 5.22 3.74 1.49
N TYR A 32 5.94 3.98 0.40
CA TYR A 32 6.30 2.94 -0.54
C TYR A 32 7.14 1.83 0.11
N MET A 33 8.17 2.21 0.88
CA MET A 33 9.04 1.26 1.57
C MET A 33 8.28 0.43 2.61
N GLN A 34 7.34 1.02 3.36
CA GLN A 34 6.51 0.26 4.29
C GLN A 34 5.53 -0.69 3.57
N CYS A 35 5.03 -0.32 2.40
CA CYS A 35 4.21 -1.24 1.61
C CYS A 35 5.03 -2.44 1.11
N ILE A 36 6.28 -2.21 0.69
CA ILE A 36 7.21 -3.29 0.32
C ILE A 36 7.50 -4.18 1.54
N ALA A 37 7.81 -3.58 2.69
CA ALA A 37 8.09 -4.33 3.91
C ALA A 37 6.86 -5.14 4.37
N ALA A 38 5.66 -4.55 4.33
CA ALA A 38 4.42 -5.26 4.63
C ALA A 38 4.16 -6.42 3.64
N CYS A 39 4.46 -6.22 2.36
CA CYS A 39 4.29 -7.27 1.35
C CYS A 39 5.31 -8.42 1.49
N LEU A 40 6.54 -8.14 1.92
CA LEU A 40 7.62 -9.13 2.02
C LEU A 40 7.69 -9.82 3.39
N PHE A 41 7.44 -9.09 4.48
CA PHE A 41 7.61 -9.59 5.84
C PHE A 41 6.30 -9.96 6.54
N SER A 42 5.16 -9.49 6.03
CA SER A 42 3.88 -9.81 6.66
C SER A 42 3.29 -11.09 6.06
N ARG A 43 3.09 -12.11 6.91
CA ARG A 43 2.31 -13.31 6.55
C ARG A 43 0.80 -13.04 6.45
N ARG A 44 0.38 -11.83 6.82
CA ARG A 44 -1.02 -11.39 6.83
C ARG A 44 -1.29 -10.52 5.62
N GLN A 45 -2.45 -10.70 5.02
CA GLN A 45 -2.98 -9.86 3.96
C GLN A 45 -3.12 -8.40 4.46
N ILE A 46 -2.16 -7.54 4.12
CA ILE A 46 -2.18 -6.11 4.47
C ILE A 46 -2.66 -5.30 3.28
N THR A 47 -3.55 -4.33 3.57
CA THR A 47 -4.04 -3.42 2.55
C THR A 47 -3.25 -2.12 2.49
N PHE A 48 -3.28 -1.47 1.32
CA PHE A 48 -2.61 -0.18 1.13
C PHE A 48 -3.11 0.89 2.11
N LEU A 49 -4.42 0.90 2.35
CA LEU A 49 -5.05 1.78 3.32
C LEU A 49 -4.51 1.56 4.73
N GLU A 50 -4.31 0.30 5.15
CA GLU A 50 -3.77 -0.01 6.47
C GLU A 50 -2.33 0.50 6.65
N VAL A 51 -1.50 0.40 5.60
CA VAL A 51 -0.13 0.94 5.64
C VAL A 51 -0.14 2.46 5.78
N ILE A 52 -0.97 3.16 4.99
CA ILE A 52 -1.09 4.62 5.09
C ILE A 52 -1.61 5.03 6.47
N MET A 53 -2.62 4.35 7.00
CA MET A 53 -3.16 4.64 8.33
C MET A 53 -2.10 4.47 9.42
N ARG A 54 -1.29 3.40 9.36
CA ARG A 54 -0.17 3.20 10.29
C ARG A 54 0.87 4.32 10.20
N LEU A 55 1.23 4.74 8.98
CA LEU A 55 2.18 5.83 8.78
C LEU A 55 1.66 7.18 9.25
N ARG A 56 0.37 7.45 9.06
CA ARG A 56 -0.27 8.66 9.58
C ARG A 56 -0.28 8.68 11.11
N HIS A 57 -0.55 7.55 11.75
CA HIS A 57 -0.49 7.42 13.21
C HIS A 57 0.94 7.50 13.76
N ALA A 58 1.95 6.99 13.04
CA ALA A 58 3.35 7.08 13.47
C ALA A 58 3.94 8.51 13.39
N ARG A 59 3.26 9.45 12.73
CA ARG A 59 3.63 10.88 12.66
C ARG A 59 2.88 11.76 13.66
N ALA A 60 1.94 11.23 14.43
CA ALA A 60 1.23 11.92 15.51
C ALA A 60 1.95 11.68 16.85
#